data_AF-A0A9D6XNV1-F1
#
_entry.id   AF-A0A9D6XNV1-F1
#
_cell.length_a   1.000
_cell.length_b   1.000
_cell.length_c   1.000
_cell.angle_alpha   90.00
_cell.angle_beta   90.00
_cell.angle_gamma   90.00
#
_symmetry.space_group_name_H-M   'P 1'
#
loop_
_entity.id
_entity.type
_entity.pdbx_description
1 polymer ?
#
loop_
_entity_poly.entity_id
_entity_poly.type
_entity_poly.pdbx_seq_one_letter_code
_entity_poly.pdbx_strand_id
1 'polypeptide(L)'
;PALIATSIKGTVSSVSVTANTLVIVGRNATTTVSVSGAAIRDDDGDALALSGVTVGSEAKVFGAMSTSTNVFTATRLVVDLEDDDDDDDRPRFIGIEGLIARLEALLSFLKANF
;
A
#
# COMPACT_ATOMS: atom_id res chain seq x y z
N PRO A 1 -3.04 18.37 16.60
CA PRO A 1 -3.10 17.73 15.26
C PRO A 1 -4.49 17.11 15.01
N ALA A 2 -5.18 17.51 13.94
CA ALA A 2 -6.47 16.92 13.59
C ALA A 2 -6.23 15.51 13.02
N LEU A 3 -6.84 14.50 13.64
CA LEU A 3 -6.86 13.13 13.15
C LEU A 3 -8.19 12.93 12.46
N ILE A 4 -8.16 12.67 11.15
CA ILE A 4 -9.37 12.34 10.39
C ILE A 4 -9.47 10.82 10.35
N ALA A 5 -10.42 10.26 11.10
CA ALA A 5 -10.74 8.85 11.03
C ALA A 5 -11.33 8.54 9.66
N THR A 6 -10.70 7.64 8.92
CA THR A 6 -11.12 7.26 7.58
C THR A 6 -10.68 5.82 7.27
N SER A 7 -11.07 5.32 6.11
CA SER A 7 -10.61 4.04 5.59
C SER A 7 -10.00 4.22 4.21
N ILE A 8 -8.94 3.48 3.93
CA ILE A 8 -8.34 3.36 2.61
C ILE A 8 -8.52 1.92 2.11
N LYS A 9 -8.84 1.75 0.82
CA LYS A 9 -8.83 0.47 0.12
C LYS A 9 -7.84 0.56 -1.04
N GLY A 10 -7.08 -0.50 -1.26
CA GLY A 10 -6.18 -0.61 -2.41
C GLY A 10 -5.31 -1.85 -2.31
N THR A 11 -4.31 -1.93 -3.17
CA THR A 11 -3.42 -3.08 -3.25
C THR A 11 -2.16 -2.85 -2.44
N VAL A 12 -1.69 -3.89 -1.73
CA VAL A 12 -0.42 -3.85 -1.00
C VAL A 12 0.74 -3.87 -2.00
N SER A 13 1.51 -2.79 -2.06
CA SER A 13 2.66 -2.68 -2.96
C SER A 13 3.99 -3.04 -2.29
N SER A 14 4.10 -2.88 -0.97
CA SER A 14 5.26 -3.29 -0.21
C SER A 14 4.92 -3.46 1.27
N VAL A 15 5.68 -4.33 1.95
CA VAL A 15 5.56 -4.60 3.38
C VAL A 15 6.95 -4.50 4.01
N SER A 16 7.07 -3.75 5.11
CA SER A 16 8.27 -3.68 5.93
C SER A 16 7.95 -4.13 7.35
N VAL A 17 8.33 -5.37 7.67
CA VAL A 17 8.12 -5.94 9.00
C VAL A 17 8.98 -5.20 10.04
N THR A 18 10.21 -4.82 9.69
CA THR A 18 11.14 -4.09 10.57
C THR A 18 10.65 -2.69 10.91
N ALA A 19 10.03 -1.99 9.95
CA ALA A 19 9.50 -0.65 10.18
C ALA A 19 8.04 -0.66 10.66
N ASN A 20 7.39 -1.84 10.71
CA ASN A 20 5.96 -2.00 10.95
C ASN A 20 5.11 -1.11 10.04
N THR A 21 5.46 -1.09 8.75
CA THR A 21 4.75 -0.32 7.73
C THR A 21 4.41 -1.17 6.50
N LEU A 22 3.41 -0.71 5.76
CA LEU A 22 3.11 -1.19 4.42
C LEU A 22 2.72 -0.01 3.52
N VAL A 23 2.82 -0.20 2.21
CA VAL A 23 2.39 0.79 1.23
C VAL A 23 1.15 0.27 0.52
N ILE A 24 0.08 1.08 0.54
CA ILE A 24 -1.14 0.80 -0.23
C ILE A 24 -1.22 1.71 -1.43
N VAL A 25 -1.48 1.12 -2.58
CA VAL A 25 -1.82 1.83 -3.81
C VAL A 25 -3.34 1.77 -3.97
N GLY A 26 -3.99 2.89 -3.64
CA GLY A 26 -5.42 3.07 -3.90
C GLY A 26 -5.64 3.74 -5.26
N ARG A 27 -6.91 3.87 -5.67
CA ARG A 27 -7.30 4.43 -6.97
C ARG A 27 -6.66 5.79 -7.30
N ASN A 28 -6.53 6.67 -6.31
CA ASN A 28 -6.10 8.06 -6.52
C ASN A 28 -4.79 8.42 -5.80
N ALA A 29 -4.26 7.54 -4.95
CA ALA A 29 -3.11 7.86 -4.11
C ALA A 29 -2.37 6.62 -3.64
N THR A 30 -1.06 6.75 -3.51
CA THR A 30 -0.19 5.80 -2.79
C THR A 30 0.03 6.31 -1.37
N THR A 31 -0.27 5.46 -0.38
CA THR A 31 -0.25 5.85 1.04
C THR A 31 0.65 4.91 1.84
N THR A 32 1.58 5.47 2.61
CA THR A 32 2.33 4.73 3.61
C THR A 32 1.49 4.57 4.87
N VAL A 33 1.33 3.32 5.29
CA VAL A 33 0.53 2.92 6.44
C VAL A 33 1.45 2.41 7.54
N SER A 34 1.34 2.96 8.74
CA SER A 34 1.94 2.38 9.94
C SER A 34 0.93 1.45 10.62
N VAL A 35 1.39 0.25 10.96
CA VAL A 35 0.56 -0.82 11.57
C VAL A 35 1.04 -1.21 12.96
N SER A 36 1.93 -0.43 13.58
CA SER A 36 2.56 -0.74 14.88
C SER A 36 1.59 -1.00 16.04
N GLY A 37 0.32 -0.61 15.92
CA GLY A 37 -0.74 -0.92 16.89
C GLY A 37 -2.04 -1.39 16.25
N ALA A 38 -1.99 -1.83 14.99
CA ALA A 38 -3.19 -2.24 14.27
C ALA A 38 -3.54 -3.71 14.53
N ALA A 39 -4.83 -4.01 14.65
CA ALA A 39 -5.31 -5.37 14.52
C ALA A 39 -5.30 -5.77 13.04
N ILE A 40 -4.45 -6.71 12.67
CA ILE A 40 -4.34 -7.23 11.31
C ILE A 40 -5.14 -8.53 11.23
N ARG A 41 -6.01 -8.64 10.23
CA ARG A 41 -6.85 -9.81 9.96
C ARG A 41 -6.87 -10.12 8.48
N ASP A 42 -7.13 -11.37 8.15
CA ASP A 42 -7.60 -11.74 6.82
C ASP A 42 -9.11 -11.41 6.66
N ASP A 43 -9.65 -11.72 5.50
CA ASP A 43 -11.03 -11.55 5.09
C ASP A 43 -12.00 -12.50 5.81
N ASP A 44 -11.53 -13.69 6.18
CA ASP A 44 -12.22 -14.63 7.08
C ASP A 44 -12.33 -14.11 8.53
N GLY A 45 -11.52 -13.11 8.88
CA GLY A 45 -11.50 -12.45 10.18
C GLY A 45 -10.54 -13.08 11.19
N ASP A 46 -9.73 -14.04 10.75
CA ASP A 46 -8.67 -14.64 11.52
C ASP A 46 -7.51 -13.65 11.71
N ALA A 47 -6.79 -13.83 12.82
CA ALA A 47 -5.69 -12.94 13.16
C ALA A 47 -4.48 -13.22 12.26
N LEU A 48 -4.04 -12.21 11.52
CA LEU A 48 -2.93 -12.32 10.58
C LEU A 48 -1.72 -11.51 11.10
N ALA A 49 -0.52 -12.07 10.99
CA ALA A 49 0.70 -11.32 11.29
C ALA A 49 1.07 -10.43 10.10
N LEU A 50 1.74 -9.30 10.34
CA LEU A 50 2.21 -8.44 9.24
C LEU A 50 3.11 -9.19 8.23
N SER A 51 3.91 -10.15 8.71
CA SER A 51 4.74 -11.00 7.85
C SER A 51 3.96 -11.96 6.95
N GLY A 52 2.67 -12.19 7.25
CA GLY A 52 1.75 -12.97 6.41
C GLY A 52 0.98 -12.14 5.40
N VAL A 53 1.17 -10.81 5.38
CA VAL A 53 0.58 -9.94 4.37
C VAL A 53 1.38 -10.05 3.07
N THR A 54 0.72 -10.48 2.00
CA THR A 54 1.34 -10.67 0.69
C THR A 54 1.28 -9.37 -0.13
N VAL A 55 2.35 -9.10 -0.88
CA VAL A 55 2.37 -8.00 -1.87
C VAL A 55 1.51 -8.43 -3.07
N GLY A 56 0.61 -7.56 -3.51
CA GLY A 56 -0.37 -7.87 -4.55
C GLY A 56 -1.79 -8.09 -4.01
N SER A 57 -1.93 -8.43 -2.74
CA SER A 57 -3.23 -8.60 -2.08
C SER A 57 -4.00 -7.29 -1.97
N GLU A 58 -5.32 -7.37 -2.06
CA GLU A 58 -6.18 -6.25 -1.70
C GLU A 58 -6.19 -6.05 -0.18
N ALA A 59 -6.24 -4.80 0.25
CA ALA A 59 -6.27 -4.47 1.66
C ALA A 59 -7.18 -3.28 1.93
N LYS A 60 -7.90 -3.38 3.04
CA LYS A 60 -8.71 -2.31 3.60
C LYS A 60 -8.19 -1.92 4.97
N VAL A 61 -7.73 -0.69 5.09
CA VAL A 61 -7.15 -0.14 6.32
C VAL A 61 -8.09 0.88 6.92
N PHE A 62 -8.30 0.78 8.22
CA PHE A 62 -9.06 1.72 9.01
C PHE A 62 -8.13 2.41 9.99
N GLY A 63 -8.23 3.73 10.10
CA GLY A 63 -7.32 4.49 10.94
C GLY A 63 -7.45 5.98 10.72
N ALA A 64 -6.37 6.70 10.97
CA ALA A 64 -6.35 8.15 10.79
C ALA A 64 -5.13 8.60 10.01
N MET A 65 -5.34 9.56 9.11
CA MET A 65 -4.27 10.23 8.40
C MET A 65 -3.68 11.35 9.26
N SER A 66 -2.36 11.32 9.45
CA SER A 66 -1.63 12.42 10.07
C SER A 66 -1.19 13.42 9.00
N THR A 67 -1.80 14.61 8.98
CA THR A 67 -1.49 15.66 7.98
C THR A 67 -0.11 16.30 8.17
N SER A 68 0.54 16.10 9.31
CA SER A 68 1.89 16.62 9.58
C SER A 68 3.01 15.69 9.11
N THR A 69 2.74 14.38 8.99
CA THR A 69 3.74 13.37 8.61
C THR A 69 3.38 12.64 7.32
N ASN A 70 2.17 12.84 6.79
CA ASN A 70 1.61 12.10 5.67
C ASN A 70 1.62 10.56 5.86
N VAL A 71 1.57 10.11 7.11
CA VAL A 71 1.50 8.70 7.47
C VAL A 71 0.09 8.36 7.94
N PHE A 72 -0.46 7.29 7.39
CA PHE A 72 -1.73 6.74 7.84
C PHE A 72 -1.50 5.78 9.01
N THR A 73 -2.00 6.12 10.18
CA THR A 73 -1.87 5.26 11.37
C THR A 73 -3.05 4.31 11.42
N ALA A 74 -2.80 3.03 11.18
CA ALA A 74 -3.82 2.01 11.18
C ALA A 74 -4.23 1.61 12.60
N THR A 75 -5.53 1.40 12.77
CA THR A 75 -6.15 0.77 13.94
C THR A 75 -6.62 -0.65 13.61
N ARG A 76 -7.04 -0.88 12.35
CA ARG A 76 -7.39 -2.19 11.81
C ARG A 76 -6.94 -2.29 10.36
N LEU A 77 -6.38 -3.44 10.00
CA LEU A 77 -6.06 -3.82 8.63
C LEU A 77 -6.79 -5.13 8.34
N VAL A 78 -7.54 -5.18 7.24
CA VAL A 78 -8.13 -6.39 6.69
C VAL A 78 -7.46 -6.63 5.35
N VAL A 79 -6.91 -7.82 5.13
CA VAL A 79 -6.24 -8.21 3.89
C VAL A 79 -7.08 -9.29 3.24
N ASP A 80 -7.40 -9.10 1.98
CA ASP A 80 -8.01 -10.14 1.16
C ASP A 80 -6.87 -10.98 0.59
N LEU A 81 -6.81 -12.23 1.03
CA LEU A 81 -5.79 -13.18 0.56
C LEU A 81 -6.27 -13.94 -0.69
N GLU A 82 -7.55 -13.82 -1.05
CA GLU A 82 -8.10 -14.43 -2.24
C GLU A 82 -7.75 -13.55 -3.45
N ASP A 83 -6.93 -14.09 -4.35
CA ASP A 83 -6.72 -13.54 -5.68
C ASP A 83 -8.00 -13.80 -6.50
N ASP A 84 -9.10 -13.10 -6.18
CA ASP A 84 -10.28 -13.08 -7.04
C ASP A 84 -9.95 -12.22 -8.29
N ASP A 85 -9.38 -12.91 -9.27
CA ASP A 85 -8.97 -12.50 -10.61
C ASP A 85 -10.15 -12.03 -11.50
N ASP A 86 -11.19 -11.39 -10.95
CA ASP A 86 -12.46 -11.14 -11.65
C ASP A 86 -12.97 -9.68 -11.60
N ASP A 87 -12.08 -8.68 -11.54
CA ASP A 87 -12.47 -7.31 -11.92
C ASP A 87 -11.44 -6.62 -12.85
N ASP A 88 -11.92 -6.38 -14.06
CA ASP A 88 -11.34 -5.77 -15.25
C ASP A 88 -11.08 -4.26 -15.06
N ASP A 89 -10.36 -3.89 -13.99
CA ASP A 89 -10.01 -2.52 -13.64
C ASP A 89 -8.58 -2.46 -13.08
N ARG A 90 -7.68 -3.35 -13.57
CA ARG A 90 -6.26 -3.35 -13.23
C ARG A 90 -5.71 -1.93 -13.45
N PRO A 91 -5.39 -1.14 -12.39
CA PRO A 91 -4.48 -0.03 -12.61
C PRO A 91 -3.23 -0.70 -13.15
N ARG A 92 -2.80 -0.33 -14.36
CA ARG A 92 -1.55 -0.82 -14.96
C ARG A 92 -0.49 -0.69 -13.88
N PHE A 93 -0.21 -1.80 -13.20
CA PHE A 93 0.91 -1.88 -12.29
C PHE A 93 2.05 -1.49 -13.19
N ILE A 94 2.60 -0.32 -12.92
CA ILE A 94 3.96 -0.06 -13.31
C ILE A 94 4.70 -1.03 -12.41
N GLY A 95 4.77 -2.28 -12.85
CA GLY A 95 5.60 -3.29 -12.23
C GLY A 95 7.00 -2.70 -12.11
N ILE A 96 7.84 -3.34 -11.32
CA ILE A 96 9.22 -2.88 -11.13
C ILE A 96 9.88 -2.62 -12.50
N GLU A 97 9.54 -3.40 -13.52
CA GLU A 97 9.91 -3.20 -14.94
C GLU A 97 9.49 -1.84 -15.53
N GLY A 98 8.26 -1.38 -15.30
CA GLY A 98 7.79 -0.08 -15.76
C GLY A 98 8.41 1.09 -14.98
N LEU A 99 8.76 0.88 -13.71
CA LEU A 99 9.42 1.90 -12.88
C LEU A 99 10.88 2.03 -13.32
N ILE A 100 11.52 0.90 -13.61
CA ILE A 100 12.85 0.83 -14.23
C ILE A 100 12.81 1.56 -15.58
N ALA A 101 11.86 1.27 -16.46
CA ALA A 101 11.77 1.93 -17.76
C ALA A 101 11.61 3.46 -17.66
N ARG A 102 10.82 3.95 -16.69
CA ARG A 102 10.69 5.39 -16.42
C ARG A 102 11.96 6.01 -15.85
N LEU A 103 12.68 5.28 -14.99
CA LEU A 103 13.95 5.73 -14.44
C LEU A 103 15.04 5.78 -15.52
N GLU A 104 15.10 4.78 -16.39
CA GLU A 104 16.03 4.75 -17.53
C GLU A 104 15.75 5.88 -18.52
N ALA A 105 14.48 6.16 -18.82
CA ALA A 105 14.10 7.29 -19.66
C ALA A 105 14.50 8.64 -19.04
N LEU A 106 14.32 8.81 -17.73
CA LEU A 106 14.76 10.02 -17.01
C LEU A 106 16.28 10.16 -17.04
N LEU A 107 17.02 9.07 -16.79
CA LEU A 107 18.48 9.05 -16.86
C LEU A 107 18.99 9.35 -18.27
N SER A 108 18.32 8.83 -19.30
CA SER A 108 18.63 9.12 -20.70
C SER A 108 18.42 10.60 -21.03
N PHE A 109 17.31 11.19 -20.57
CA PHE A 109 17.03 12.62 -20.75
C PHE A 109 18.06 13.52 -20.06
N LEU A 110 18.48 13.20 -18.83
CA LEU A 110 19.53 13.96 -18.14
C LEU A 110 20.87 13.84 -18.88
N LYS A 111 21.24 12.64 -19.36
CA LYS A 111 22.48 12.43 -20.11
C LYS A 111 22.51 13.10 -21.49
N ALA A 112 21.36 13.41 -22.06
CA ALA A 112 21.26 14.08 -23.35
C ALA A 112 21.28 15.62 -23.21
N ASN A 113 20.93 16.15 -22.04
CA ASN A 113 20.85 17.58 -21.73
C ASN A 113 22.03 18.11 -20.90
N PHE A 114 23.08 17.30 -20.72
CA PHE A 114 24.38 17.64 -20.16
C PHE A 114 25.49 17.01 -21.01
#